data_AF-A0A7C0W7P9-F1
#
_entry.id   AF-A0A7C0W7P9-F1
#
_cell.length_a   1.000
_cell.length_b   1.000
_cell.length_c   1.000
_cell.angle_alpha   90.00
_cell.angle_beta   90.00
_cell.angle_gamma   90.00
#
_symmetry.space_group_name_H-M   'P 1'
#
loop_
_entity.id
_entity.type
_entity.pdbx_description
1 polymer ?
#
loop_
_entity_poly.entity_id
_entity_poly.type
_entity_poly.pdbx_seq_one_letter_code
_entity_poly.pdbx_strand_id
1 'polypeptide(L)' 'MLGARSTPKPGGGEARWKALAEVLTDCFALLTSGAGPKPIKVLEDQDIDVFITEGNIKGAVDIVFGGGK' A
#
# COMPACT_ATOMS: atom_id res chain seq x y z
N MET A 1 -8.88 6.93 -9.05
CA MET A 1 -8.16 7.56 -10.17
C MET A 1 -7.09 6.59 -10.66
N LEU A 2 -6.93 6.35 -11.97
CA LEU A 2 -5.86 5.51 -12.53
C LEU A 2 -4.66 6.41 -12.87
N GLY A 3 -3.46 6.07 -12.39
CA GLY A 3 -2.26 6.85 -12.68
C GLY A 3 -1.02 6.39 -11.91
N ALA A 4 0.17 6.79 -12.38
CA ALA A 4 1.44 6.58 -11.68
C ALA A 4 1.79 7.83 -10.87
N ARG A 5 2.28 7.65 -9.64
CA ARG A 5 2.68 8.71 -8.73
C ARG A 5 4.13 8.54 -8.31
N SER A 6 4.85 9.66 -8.15
CA SER A 6 6.21 9.63 -7.62
C SER A 6 6.20 9.20 -6.16
N THR A 7 7.12 8.32 -5.79
CA THR A 7 7.30 7.90 -4.40
C THR A 7 8.33 8.78 -3.69
N PRO A 8 8.23 8.95 -2.36
CA PRO A 8 9.26 9.61 -1.58
C PRO A 8 10.62 8.90 -1.72
N LYS A 9 11.70 9.68 -1.65
CA LYS A 9 13.08 9.16 -1.68
C LYS A 9 13.28 8.09 -0.59
N PRO A 10 14.10 7.06 -0.84
CA PRO A 10 14.42 6.04 0.16
C PRO A 10 15.16 6.63 1.38
N GLY A 11 15.10 5.93 2.52
CA GLY A 11 15.62 6.40 3.80
C GLY A 11 14.58 7.13 4.66
N GLY A 12 14.98 7.68 5.81
CA GLY A 12 14.09 8.52 6.64
C GLY A 12 13.10 7.78 7.58
N GLY A 13 13.15 6.46 7.64
CA GLY A 13 12.38 5.67 8.61
C GLY A 13 10.86 5.88 8.48
N GLU A 14 10.19 6.18 9.60
CA GLU A 14 8.72 6.36 9.64
C GLU A 14 8.26 7.58 8.84
N ALA A 15 9.05 8.67 8.83
CA ALA A 15 8.68 9.91 8.14
C ALA A 15 8.45 9.67 6.64
N ARG A 16 9.22 8.76 6.03
CA ARG A 16 9.03 8.37 4.64
C ARG A 16 7.66 7.73 4.39
N TRP A 17 7.21 6.86 5.29
CA TRP A 17 5.96 6.12 5.12
C TRP A 17 4.74 7.01 5.38
N LYS A 18 4.85 7.97 6.30
CA LYS A 18 3.84 9.03 6.46
C LYS A 18 3.71 9.88 5.21
N ALA A 19 4.84 10.32 4.63
CA ALA A 19 4.83 11.05 3.37
C ALA A 19 4.29 10.22 2.19
N LEU A 20 4.47 8.88 2.22
CA LEU A 20 3.86 8.01 1.21
C LEU A 20 2.33 7.94 1.38
N ALA A 21 1.82 7.89 2.61
CA ALA A 21 0.37 7.91 2.88
C ALA A 21 -0.28 9.20 2.33
N GLU A 22 0.39 10.36 2.47
CA GLU A 22 -0.06 11.63 1.90
C GLU A 22 -0.20 11.58 0.36
N VAL A 23 0.66 10.80 -0.31
CA VAL A 23 0.59 10.58 -1.76
C VAL A 23 -0.59 9.65 -2.13
N LEU A 24 -1.02 8.78 -1.22
CA LEU A 24 -2.02 7.73 -1.41
C LEU A 24 -3.39 8.04 -0.76
N THR A 25 -3.69 9.32 -0.52
CA THR A 25 -4.93 9.77 0.16
C THR A 25 -6.25 9.34 -0.47
N ASP A 26 -6.24 8.87 -1.71
CA ASP A 26 -7.39 8.34 -2.44
C ASP A 26 -7.44 6.80 -2.49
N CYS A 27 -6.54 6.13 -1.77
CA CYS A 27 -6.40 4.68 -1.72
C CYS A 27 -6.65 4.17 -0.30
N PHE A 28 -7.38 3.08 -0.18
CA PHE A 28 -7.64 2.40 1.12
C PHE A 28 -6.74 1.18 1.34
N ALA A 29 -6.00 0.76 0.31
CA ALA A 29 -5.17 -0.44 0.35
C ALA A 29 -3.93 -0.31 -0.54
N LEU A 30 -2.84 -0.92 -0.11
CA LEU A 30 -1.58 -1.05 -0.83
C LEU A 30 -1.23 -2.53 -1.00
N LEU A 31 -1.15 -2.98 -2.25
CA LEU A 31 -0.69 -4.32 -2.59
C LEU A 31 0.81 -4.28 -2.90
N THR A 32 1.59 -5.15 -2.27
CA THR A 32 3.06 -5.22 -2.45
C THR A 32 3.56 -6.65 -2.38
N SER A 33 4.71 -6.94 -2.98
CA SER A 33 5.40 -8.23 -2.82
C SER A 33 6.06 -8.39 -1.44
N GLY A 34 6.16 -7.30 -0.67
CA GLY A 34 6.71 -7.34 0.68
C GLY A 34 6.72 -5.97 1.35
N ALA A 35 6.59 -5.97 2.67
CA ALA A 35 6.79 -4.81 3.53
C ALA A 35 7.28 -5.29 4.91
N GLY A 36 8.16 -4.51 5.54
CA GLY A 36 8.57 -4.76 6.93
C GLY A 36 7.51 -4.29 7.95
N PRO A 37 7.63 -4.67 9.23
CA PRO A 37 6.63 -4.34 10.26
C PRO A 37 6.39 -2.83 10.45
N LYS A 38 7.45 -2.03 10.31
CA LYS A 38 7.39 -0.57 10.47
C LYS A 38 6.56 0.12 9.36
N PRO A 39 6.81 -0.09 8.06
CA PRO A 39 5.95 0.44 7.00
C PRO A 39 4.48 0.03 7.13
N ILE A 40 4.23 -1.24 7.47
CA ILE A 40 2.87 -1.78 7.62
C ILE A 40 2.11 -0.97 8.67
N LYS A 41 2.66 -0.91 9.89
CA LYS A 41 2.03 -0.18 10.99
C LYS A 41 1.75 1.29 10.66
N VAL A 42 2.72 1.99 10.06
CA VAL A 42 2.55 3.41 9.74
C VAL A 42 1.46 3.65 8.70
N LEU A 43 1.30 2.75 7.72
CA LEU A 43 0.26 2.87 6.69
C LEU A 43 -1.12 2.48 7.22
N GLU A 44 -1.21 1.44 8.04
CA GLU A 44 -2.45 1.03 8.71
C GLU A 44 -2.96 2.12 9.66
N ASP A 45 -2.05 2.78 10.41
CA ASP A 45 -2.38 3.95 11.25
C ASP A 45 -2.88 5.16 10.42
N GLN A 46 -2.83 5.10 9.08
CA GLN A 46 -3.32 6.11 8.14
C GLN A 46 -4.49 5.59 7.27
N ASP A 47 -5.19 4.53 7.72
CA ASP A 47 -6.32 3.90 7.03
C ASP A 47 -5.95 3.31 5.65
N ILE A 48 -4.69 2.86 5.49
CA ILE A 48 -4.20 2.17 4.29
C ILE A 48 -3.76 0.76 4.67
N ASP A 49 -4.59 -0.23 4.34
CA ASP A 49 -4.29 -1.65 4.58
C ASP A 49 -3.16 -2.14 3.68
N VAL A 50 -2.17 -2.84 4.24
CA VAL A 50 -1.06 -3.39 3.45
C VAL A 50 -1.24 -4.88 3.21
N PHE A 51 -1.50 -5.24 1.97
CA PHE A 51 -1.61 -6.64 1.54
C PHE A 51 -0.31 -7.10 0.90
N ILE A 52 0.36 -8.05 1.55
CA ILE A 52 1.51 -8.73 0.96
C ILE A 52 1.01 -9.87 0.08
N THR A 53 1.28 -9.80 -1.22
CA THR A 53 0.81 -10.78 -2.20
C THR A 53 1.97 -11.30 -3.03
N GLU A 54 2.03 -12.60 -3.28
CA GLU A 54 2.95 -13.19 -4.22
C GLU A 54 2.27 -13.34 -5.60
N GLY A 55 2.92 -12.90 -6.69
CA GLY A 55 2.45 -13.13 -8.06
C GLY A 55 1.85 -11.92 -8.80
N ASN A 56 1.12 -12.19 -9.89
CA ASN A 56 0.58 -11.19 -10.80
C ASN A 56 -0.61 -10.45 -10.17
N ILE A 57 -0.47 -9.12 -9.99
CA ILE A 57 -1.43 -8.20 -9.35
C ILE A 57 -2.88 -8.38 -9.83
N LYS A 58 -3.12 -8.85 -11.06
CA LYS A 58 -4.48 -9.09 -11.59
C LYS A 58 -5.33 -10.03 -10.74
N GLY A 59 -4.74 -11.06 -10.12
CA GLY A 59 -5.50 -12.02 -9.30
C GLY A 59 -5.76 -11.55 -7.86
N ALA A 60 -4.92 -10.65 -7.34
CA ALA A 60 -5.05 -10.14 -5.97
C ALA A 60 -6.14 -9.06 -5.86
N VAL A 61 -6.45 -8.37 -6.96
CA VAL A 61 -7.55 -7.39 -7.02
C VAL A 61 -8.90 -8.05 -6.74
N ASP A 62 -9.14 -9.28 -7.21
CA ASP A 62 -10.39 -10.00 -6.94
C ASP A 62 -10.59 -10.30 -5.44
N ILE A 63 -9.51 -10.60 -4.71
CA ILE A 63 -9.56 -10.84 -3.26
C ILE A 63 -9.90 -9.55 -2.51
N VAL A 64 -9.33 -8.42 -2.93
CA VAL A 64 -9.52 -7.12 -2.26
C VAL A 64 -10.86 -6.45 -2.62
N PHE A 65 -11.40 -6.69 -3.81
CA PHE A 65 -12.63 -6.06 -4.30
C PHE A 65 -13.90 -6.93 -4.20
N GLY A 66 -13.85 -8.11 -3.57
CA GLY A 66 -15.05 -8.88 -3.24
C GLY A 66 -15.36 -10.07 -4.15
N GLY A 67 -14.34 -10.84 -4.55
CA GLY A 67 -14.48 -12.17 -5.15
C GLY A 67 -14.96 -13.23 -4.15
N GLY A 68 -16.01 -12.92 -3.39
CA GLY A 68 -16.76 -13.90 -2.61
C GLY A 68 -17.95 -14.42 -3.41
N LYS A 69 -17.70 -15.38 -4.31
CA LYS A 69 -18.67 -16.41 -4.72
C LYS A 69 -17.94 -17.71 -4.98
#